data_AF-A0A8T5UJ08-F1
#
_entry.id   AF-A0A8T5UJ08-F1
#
_cell.length_a   1.000
_cell.length_b   1.000
_cell.length_c   1.000
_cell.angle_alpha   90.00
_cell.angle_beta   90.00
_cell.angle_gamma   90.00
#
_symmetry.space_group_name_H-M   'P 1'
#
loop_
_entity.id
_entity.type
_entity.pdbx_description
1 polymer ?
#
loop_
_entity_poly.entity_id
_entity_poly.type
_entity_poly.pdbx_seq_one_letter_code
_entity_poly.pdbx_strand_id
1 'polypeptide(L)' 'DIDVEKLFSETESPKVNKVKEEIFAIIYEYSQDGNGISLEELQQRTNVSENKLRTFINDLVMESRIYPTEENIYQSY' A
#
# COMPACT_ATOMS: atom_id res chain seq x y z
N ASP A 1 12.52 33.04 -3.64
CA ASP A 1 11.61 32.00 -3.13
C ASP A 1 11.75 30.74 -3.94
N ILE A 2 12.25 29.67 -3.31
CA ILE A 2 12.15 28.32 -3.88
C ILE A 2 10.80 27.82 -3.44
N ASP A 3 9.90 27.66 -4.41
CA ASP A 3 8.52 27.20 -4.19
C ASP A 3 8.56 25.69 -3.89
N VAL A 4 8.70 25.36 -2.61
CA VAL A 4 8.94 24.00 -2.12
C VAL A 4 7.76 23.07 -2.41
N GLU A 5 6.56 23.61 -2.63
CA GLU A 5 5.35 22.83 -2.92
C GLU A 5 5.39 22.17 -4.31
N LYS A 6 6.19 22.70 -5.25
CA LYS A 6 6.36 22.10 -6.59
C LYS A 6 7.33 20.93 -6.64
N LEU A 7 8.18 20.76 -5.63
CA LEU A 7 9.19 19.69 -5.62
C LEU A 7 8.63 18.35 -5.13
N PHE A 8 7.51 18.36 -4.40
CA PHE A 8 6.87 17.14 -3.86
C PHE A 8 5.63 16.70 -4.64
N SER A 9 5.16 17.51 -5.59
CA SER A 9 3.98 17.21 -6.41
C SER A 9 4.28 16.54 -7.75
N GLU A 10 5.55 16.35 -8.11
CA GLU A 10 5.97 15.79 -9.41
C GLU A 10 6.41 14.31 -9.39
N THR A 11 6.43 13.62 -8.25
CA THR A 11 7.09 12.29 -8.18
C THR A 11 6.18 11.08 -8.28
N GLU A 12 4.88 11.19 -7.95
CA GLU A 12 3.93 10.07 -8.09
C GLU A 12 2.84 10.38 -9.11
N SER A 13 2.84 9.64 -10.23
CA SER A 13 1.78 9.77 -11.22
C SER A 13 0.41 9.45 -10.58
N PRO A 14 -0.69 10.13 -10.97
CA PRO A 14 -2.03 9.86 -10.44
C PRO A 14 -2.46 8.39 -10.52
N LYS A 15 -1.90 7.62 -11.46
CA LYS A 15 -2.16 6.19 -11.63
C LYS A 15 -1.49 5.34 -10.55
N VAL A 16 -0.26 5.69 -10.14
CA VAL A 16 0.48 5.00 -9.08
C VAL A 16 -0.23 5.17 -7.75
N ASN A 17 -0.69 6.40 -7.47
CA ASN A 17 -1.45 6.69 -6.26
C ASN A 17 -2.75 5.88 -6.19
N LYS A 18 -3.49 5.77 -7.31
CA LYS A 18 -4.72 4.94 -7.36
C LYS A 18 -4.49 3.46 -7.01
N VAL A 19 -3.41 2.86 -7.51
CA VAL A 19 -3.09 1.45 -7.21
C VAL A 19 -2.70 1.27 -5.74
N LYS A 20 -1.92 2.21 -5.19
CA LYS A 20 -1.56 2.20 -3.76
C LYS A 20 -2.81 2.29 -2.86
N GLU A 21 -3.73 3.18 -3.20
CA GLU A 21 -5.00 3.33 -2.47
C GLU A 21 -5.90 2.09 -2.61
N GLU A 22 -5.93 1.45 -3.77
CA GLU A 22 -6.66 0.18 -3.96
C GLU A 22 -6.08 -0.95 -3.09
N ILE A 23 -4.76 -1.07 -3.03
CA ILE A 23 -4.07 -2.04 -2.14
C ILE A 23 -4.43 -1.76 -0.68
N PHE A 24 -4.38 -0.50 -0.25
CA PHE A 24 -4.75 -0.12 1.11
C PHE A 24 -6.19 -0.48 1.44
N ALA A 25 -7.15 -0.20 0.54
CA ALA A 25 -8.55 -0.51 0.76
C ALA A 25 -8.78 -2.01 1.00
N ILE A 26 -8.11 -2.86 0.23
CA ILE A 26 -8.20 -4.33 0.40
C ILE A 26 -7.64 -4.76 1.76
N ILE A 27 -6.49 -4.22 2.18
CA ILE A 27 -5.90 -4.53 3.49
C ILE A 27 -6.84 -4.09 4.62
N TYR A 28 -7.40 -2.89 4.49
CA TYR A 28 -8.32 -2.33 5.47
C TYR A 28 -9.59 -3.18 5.64
N GLU A 29 -10.17 -3.66 4.53
CA GLU A 29 -11.34 -4.54 4.55
C GLU A 29 -11.07 -5.83 5.33
N TYR A 30 -9.95 -6.50 5.07
CA TYR A 30 -9.56 -7.73 5.80
C TYR A 30 -9.33 -7.46 7.30
N SER A 31 -8.77 -6.30 7.61
CA SER A 31 -8.43 -5.91 8.97
C SER A 31 -9.67 -5.64 9.83
N GLN A 32 -10.83 -5.32 9.24
CA GLN A 32 -12.07 -5.10 9.99
C GLN A 32 -12.51 -6.34 10.77
N ASP A 33 -12.20 -7.54 10.26
CA ASP A 33 -12.51 -8.81 10.93
C ASP A 33 -11.38 -9.28 11.86
N GLY A 34 -10.38 -8.44 12.12
CA GLY A 34 -9.16 -8.78 12.87
C GLY A 34 -8.20 -9.70 12.12
N ASN A 35 -8.44 -9.93 10.82
CA ASN A 35 -7.63 -10.80 9.98
C ASN A 35 -6.63 -9.98 9.18
N GLY A 36 -5.45 -10.54 8.94
CA GLY A 36 -4.51 -9.98 7.97
C GLY A 36 -4.74 -10.55 6.58
N ILE A 37 -4.22 -9.85 5.58
CA ILE A 37 -4.18 -10.35 4.20
C ILE A 37 -2.75 -10.71 3.81
N SER A 38 -2.59 -11.85 3.13
CA SER A 38 -1.28 -12.29 2.65
C SER A 38 -0.85 -11.53 1.39
N LEU A 39 0.46 -11.43 1.16
CA LEU A 39 1.02 -10.89 -0.08
C LEU A 39 0.50 -11.63 -1.32
N GLU A 40 0.36 -12.95 -1.22
CA GLU A 40 -0.16 -13.81 -2.30
C GLU A 40 -1.61 -13.44 -2.64
N GLU A 41 -2.48 -13.29 -1.63
CA GLU A 41 -3.88 -12.89 -1.84
C GLU A 41 -3.97 -11.47 -2.42
N LEU A 42 -3.15 -10.52 -1.93
CA LEU A 42 -3.05 -9.18 -2.50
C LEU A 42 -2.65 -9.22 -3.99
N GLN A 43 -1.73 -10.11 -4.35
CA GLN A 43 -1.32 -10.30 -5.74
C GLN A 43 -2.45 -10.85 -6.61
N GLN A 44 -3.19 -11.83 -6.11
CA GLN A 44 -4.34 -12.40 -6.83
C GLN A 44 -5.45 -11.36 -7.04
N ARG A 45 -5.72 -10.51 -6.05
CA ARG A 45 -6.79 -9.50 -6.12
C ARG A 45 -6.46 -8.31 -7.00
N THR A 46 -5.22 -7.83 -6.95
CA THR A 46 -4.82 -6.61 -7.64
C THR A 46 -4.22 -6.86 -9.02
N ASN A 47 -3.81 -8.11 -9.31
CA ASN A 47 -3.02 -8.47 -10.50
C ASN A 47 -1.74 -7.62 -10.66
N VAL A 48 -1.21 -7.11 -9.54
CA VAL A 48 0.06 -6.37 -9.48
C VAL A 48 1.19 -7.35 -9.23
N SER A 49 2.31 -7.20 -9.93
CA SER A 49 3.49 -8.04 -9.71
C SER A 49 4.01 -7.92 -8.28
N GLU A 50 4.47 -9.01 -7.67
CA GLU A 50 5.00 -9.04 -6.30
C GLU A 50 5.99 -7.91 -5.99
N ASN A 51 6.98 -7.66 -6.87
CA ASN A 51 7.98 -6.59 -6.66
C ASN A 51 7.33 -5.20 -6.49
N LYS A 52 6.28 -4.91 -7.26
CA LYS A 52 5.54 -3.64 -7.17
C LYS A 52 4.66 -3.59 -5.92
N LEU A 53 4.02 -4.71 -5.57
CA LEU A 53 3.26 -4.81 -4.32
C LEU A 53 4.15 -4.54 -3.12
N ARG A 54 5.35 -5.12 -3.08
CA ARG A 54 6.33 -4.87 -2.01
C ARG A 54 6.71 -3.39 -1.92
N THR A 55 6.86 -2.69 -3.05
CA THR A 55 7.06 -1.23 -3.03
C THR A 55 5.89 -0.50 -2.38
N PHE A 56 4.66 -0.73 -2.86
CA PHE A 56 3.47 -0.07 -2.30
C PHE A 56 3.22 -0.40 -0.83
N ILE A 57 3.41 -1.66 -0.43
CA ILE A 57 3.28 -2.10 0.95
C ILE A 57 4.31 -1.40 1.82
N ASN A 58 5.57 -1.33 1.38
CA ASN A 58 6.60 -0.61 2.13
C ASN A 58 6.26 0.88 2.29
N ASP A 59 5.72 1.51 1.25
CA ASP A 59 5.26 2.91 1.32
C ASP A 59 4.13 3.05 2.35
N LEU A 60 3.13 2.18 2.31
CA LEU A 60 2.01 2.19 3.27
C LEU A 60 2.46 1.91 4.71
N VAL A 61 3.50 1.09 4.91
CA VAL A 61 4.12 0.86 6.23
C VAL A 61 4.85 2.12 6.71
N MET A 62 5.64 2.75 5.84
CA MET A 62 6.33 4.01 6.17
C MET A 62 5.34 5.15 6.46
N GLU A 63 4.21 5.18 5.76
CA GLU A 63 3.08 6.09 5.99
C GLU A 63 2.29 5.75 7.28
N SER A 64 2.65 4.70 8.02
CA SER A 64 1.94 4.23 9.22
C SER A 64 0.45 3.93 8.98
N ARG A 65 0.12 3.40 7.81
CA ARG A 65 -1.25 3.01 7.42
C ARG A 65 -1.51 1.53 7.63
N ILE A 66 -0.47 0.71 7.48
CA ILE A 66 -0.50 -0.73 7.67
C ILE A 66 0.71 -1.20 8.47
N TYR A 67 0.63 -2.39 9.04
CA TYR A 67 1.73 -3.07 9.71
C TYR A 67 1.77 -4.56 9.33
N PRO A 68 2.97 -5.17 9.30
CA PRO A 68 3.09 -6.62 9.16
C PRO A 68 2.72 -7.32 10.48
N THR A 69 1.96 -8.40 10.40
CA THR A 69 1.60 -9.22 11.58
C THR A 69 2.39 -10.51 11.66
N GLU A 70 2.54 -11.18 10.53
CA GLU A 70 3.32 -12.41 10.35
C GLU A 70 4.10 -12.29 9.03
N GLU A 71 4.89 -13.31 8.70
CA GLU A 71 5.66 -13.31 7.45
C GLU A 71 4.71 -13.16 6.24
N ASN A 72 4.86 -12.04 5.53
CA ASN A 72 4.03 -11.65 4.37
C ASN A 72 2.52 -11.51 4.65
N ILE A 73 2.11 -11.24 5.90
CA ILE A 73 0.73 -10.90 6.27
C ILE A 73 0.65 -9.46 6.77
N TYR A 74 -0.33 -8.70 6.29
CA TYR A 74 -0.48 -7.26 6.55
C TYR A 74 -1.87 -6.92 7.10
N GLN A 75 -1.91 -5.98 8.04
CA GLN A 75 -3.13 -5.39 8.62
C GLN A 75 -3.06 -3.87 8.63
N SER A 76 -4.20 -3.19 8.61
CA SER A 76 -4.29 -1.74 8.85
C SER A 76 -4.35 -1.43 10.34
N TYR A 77 -3.83 -0.26 10.72
CA TYR A 77 -4.02 0.31 12.06
C TYR A 77 -5.48 0.66 12.36
#